data_AF-A0AAE1L4K1-F1
#
_entry.id   AF-A0AAE1L4K1-F1
#
_cell.length_a   1.000
_cell.length_b   1.000
_cell.length_c   1.000
_cell.angle_alpha   90.00
_cell.angle_beta   90.00
_cell.angle_gamma   90.00
#
_symmetry.space_group_name_H-M   'P 1'
#
loop_
_entity.id
_entity.type
_entity.pdbx_description
1 polymer ?
#
loop_
_entity_poly.entity_id
_entity_poly.type
_entity_poly.pdbx_seq_one_letter_code
_entity_poly.pdbx_strand_id
1 'polypeptide(L)'
;MNRRDSELTKRAQIVALHDLGLSSRVIATRLAVSRTTVMTWIRRHEETGILTDLDVMVMTVTAVRRMVQNSSRCQPETSSIPPTSAALPRFDSFTVGAIRRHIHAKFSANETFTIGSLAKELKTSTLILEGTSDSSVLRLIHNMGFHYKTIHKKTYVRKETLDTVCHRISALRALKRHQEEGRQVVYVDET
;
A
#
# COMPACT_ATOMS: atom_id res chain seq x y z
N MET A 1 23.04 3.10 10.70
CA MET A 1 23.12 1.71 10.22
C MET A 1 24.56 1.44 9.81
N ASN A 2 25.22 0.47 10.44
CA ASN A 2 26.66 0.27 10.30
C ASN A 2 26.98 -0.26 8.89
N ARG A 3 28.06 0.19 8.25
CA ARG A 3 28.45 -0.24 6.88
C ARG A 3 28.67 -1.75 6.77
N ARG A 4 29.01 -2.40 7.89
CA ARG A 4 29.17 -3.85 8.01
C ARG A 4 27.83 -4.59 7.95
N ASP A 5 26.79 -4.07 8.58
CA ASP A 5 25.47 -4.70 8.63
C ASP A 5 24.79 -4.70 7.26
N SER A 6 24.98 -3.62 6.47
CA SER A 6 24.44 -3.53 5.12
C SER A 6 25.14 -4.46 4.12
N GLU A 7 26.42 -4.75 4.33
CA GLU A 7 27.18 -5.68 3.51
C GLU A 7 26.79 -7.14 3.80
N LEU A 8 26.63 -7.50 5.07
CA LEU A 8 26.14 -8.82 5.50
C LEU A 8 24.75 -9.11 4.93
N THR A 9 23.84 -8.12 4.99
CA THR A 9 22.50 -8.23 4.42
C THR A 9 22.53 -8.54 2.91
N LYS A 10 23.44 -7.89 2.17
CA LYS A 10 23.59 -8.13 0.72
C LYS A 10 24.14 -9.51 0.41
N ARG A 11 25.09 -10.02 1.22
CA ARG A 11 25.66 -11.37 1.05
C ARG A 11 24.60 -12.45 1.26
N ALA A 12 23.80 -12.34 2.33
CA ALA A 12 22.71 -13.27 2.60
C ALA A 12 21.66 -13.28 1.47
N GLN A 13 21.33 -12.10 0.92
CA GLN A 13 20.42 -11.99 -0.23
C GLN A 13 21.01 -12.60 -1.51
N ILE A 14 22.31 -12.51 -1.75
CA ILE A 14 22.96 -13.14 -2.91
C ILE A 14 22.80 -14.67 -2.85
N VAL A 15 23.12 -15.27 -1.71
CA VAL A 15 23.07 -16.72 -1.51
C VAL A 15 21.63 -17.22 -1.61
N ALA A 16 20.68 -16.59 -0.93
CA ALA A 16 19.28 -16.97 -0.98
C ALA A 16 18.70 -16.91 -2.41
N LEU A 17 19.10 -15.94 -3.22
CA LEU A 17 18.66 -15.85 -4.62
C LEU A 17 19.35 -16.91 -5.51
N HIS A 18 20.58 -17.29 -5.20
CA HIS A 18 21.29 -18.35 -5.91
C HIS A 18 20.65 -19.72 -5.63
N ASP A 19 20.33 -20.03 -4.38
CA ASP A 19 19.68 -21.29 -3.99
C ASP A 19 18.27 -21.44 -4.61
N LEU A 20 17.63 -20.31 -4.96
CA LEU A 20 16.38 -20.25 -5.72
C LEU A 20 16.57 -20.42 -7.24
N GLY A 21 17.80 -20.64 -7.72
CA GLY A 21 18.13 -20.89 -9.12
C GLY A 21 18.22 -19.63 -10.00
N LEU A 22 18.34 -18.43 -9.42
CA LEU A 22 18.48 -17.21 -10.22
C LEU A 22 19.89 -17.08 -10.78
N SER A 23 19.98 -16.66 -12.06
CA SER A 23 21.29 -16.40 -12.68
C SER A 23 22.00 -15.21 -12.02
N SER A 24 23.33 -15.29 -11.92
CA SER A 24 24.17 -14.25 -11.30
C SER A 24 24.01 -12.87 -11.94
N ARG A 25 23.60 -12.80 -13.22
CA ARG A 25 23.29 -11.55 -13.92
C ARG A 25 22.06 -10.87 -13.33
N VAL A 26 21.00 -11.63 -13.05
CA VAL A 26 19.74 -11.11 -12.48
C VAL A 26 19.96 -10.66 -11.03
N ILE A 27 20.74 -11.43 -10.27
CA ILE A 27 21.08 -11.10 -8.88
C ILE A 27 21.86 -9.77 -8.80
N ALA A 28 22.85 -9.59 -9.67
CA ALA A 28 23.67 -8.37 -9.74
C ALA A 28 22.84 -7.10 -10.00
N THR A 29 21.92 -7.17 -10.96
CA THR A 29 21.03 -6.05 -11.30
C THR A 29 20.07 -5.72 -10.15
N ARG A 30 19.52 -6.75 -9.47
CA ARG A 30 18.56 -6.55 -8.37
C ARG A 30 19.17 -5.94 -7.12
N LEU A 31 20.40 -6.32 -6.79
CA LEU A 31 21.07 -5.86 -5.56
C LEU A 31 21.94 -4.63 -5.78
N ALA A 32 22.04 -4.14 -7.03
CA ALA A 32 22.96 -3.08 -7.44
C ALA A 32 24.41 -3.40 -7.02
N VAL A 33 24.83 -4.63 -7.29
CA VAL A 33 26.16 -5.17 -6.96
C VAL A 33 26.80 -5.70 -8.24
N SER A 34 28.14 -5.65 -8.36
CA SER A 34 28.82 -6.15 -9.54
C SER A 34 28.63 -7.67 -9.69
N ARG A 35 28.52 -8.14 -10.95
CA ARG A 35 28.39 -9.57 -11.26
C ARG A 35 29.58 -10.39 -10.72
N THR A 36 30.77 -9.81 -10.71
CA THR A 36 31.97 -10.43 -10.14
C THR A 36 31.82 -10.67 -8.64
N THR A 37 31.25 -9.72 -7.91
CA THR A 37 30.97 -9.84 -6.47
C THR A 37 29.95 -10.95 -6.21
N VAL A 38 28.89 -11.03 -7.02
CA VAL A 38 27.89 -12.12 -6.90
C VAL A 38 28.55 -13.49 -7.09
N MET A 39 29.37 -13.65 -8.14
CA MET A 39 30.08 -14.91 -8.41
C MET A 39 31.07 -15.29 -7.32
N THR A 40 31.84 -14.35 -6.78
CA THR A 40 32.80 -14.65 -5.70
C THR A 40 32.10 -15.07 -4.42
N TRP A 41 30.93 -14.50 -4.10
CA TRP A 41 30.14 -14.91 -2.93
C TRP A 41 29.49 -16.27 -3.10
N ILE A 42 28.93 -16.57 -4.27
CA ILE A 42 28.38 -17.89 -4.59
C ILE A 42 29.47 -18.96 -4.51
N ARG A 43 30.61 -18.73 -5.16
CA ARG A 43 31.73 -19.66 -5.15
C ARG A 43 32.23 -19.92 -3.72
N ARG A 44 32.32 -18.87 -2.91
CA ARG A 44 32.70 -18.99 -1.49
C ARG A 44 31.67 -19.75 -0.67
N HIS A 45 30.38 -19.59 -0.95
CA HIS A 45 29.30 -20.36 -0.31
C HIS A 45 29.40 -21.85 -0.66
N GLU A 46 29.58 -22.18 -1.93
CA GLU A 46 29.78 -23.55 -2.41
C GLU A 46 31.07 -24.20 -1.85
N GLU A 47 32.15 -23.43 -1.70
CA GLU A 47 33.43 -23.89 -1.15
C GLU A 47 33.37 -24.10 0.37
N THR A 48 32.65 -23.26 1.12
CA THR A 48 32.68 -23.26 2.59
C THR A 48 31.55 -24.06 3.24
N GLY A 49 30.45 -24.34 2.53
CA GLY A 49 29.33 -25.16 3.02
C GLY A 49 28.65 -24.69 4.32
N ILE A 50 29.01 -23.53 4.86
CA ILE A 50 28.55 -23.02 6.16
C ILE A 50 27.92 -21.65 5.93
N LEU A 51 26.59 -21.63 5.94
CA LEU A 51 25.82 -20.48 6.40
C LEU A 51 26.22 -20.28 7.86
N THR A 52 26.91 -19.19 8.22
CA THR A 52 27.05 -18.87 9.64
C THR A 52 25.65 -18.66 10.19
N ASP A 53 25.30 -19.52 11.16
CA ASP A 53 24.02 -19.77 11.81
C ASP A 53 23.40 -18.54 12.54
N LEU A 54 23.90 -17.33 12.24
CA LEU A 54 23.49 -16.04 12.77
C LEU A 54 22.77 -15.14 11.75
N ASP A 55 22.79 -15.47 10.45
CA ASP A 55 22.35 -14.55 9.38
C ASP A 55 20.92 -14.81 8.84
N VAL A 56 20.24 -15.88 9.26
CA VAL A 56 18.84 -16.16 8.85
C VAL A 56 17.81 -15.35 9.67
N MET A 57 18.25 -14.61 10.69
CA MET A 57 17.34 -14.00 11.66
C MET A 57 16.57 -12.76 11.15
N VAL A 58 16.81 -12.28 9.92
CA VAL A 58 16.21 -11.01 9.43
C VAL A 58 15.27 -11.16 8.23
N MET A 59 15.28 -12.28 7.50
CA MET A 59 14.32 -12.52 6.42
C MET A 59 13.39 -13.67 6.76
N THR A 60 12.19 -13.31 7.24
CA THR A 60 11.11 -14.27 7.40
C THR A 60 10.75 -14.90 6.05
N VAL A 61 10.44 -16.19 6.04
CA VAL A 61 10.02 -16.96 4.85
C VAL A 61 8.89 -16.26 4.08
N THR A 62 8.05 -15.49 4.78
CA THR A 62 7.01 -14.63 4.21
C THR A 62 7.54 -13.50 3.34
N ALA A 63 8.66 -12.86 3.70
CA ALA A 63 9.30 -11.83 2.88
C ALA A 63 9.86 -12.42 1.58
N VAL A 64 10.53 -13.58 1.68
CA VAL A 64 11.06 -14.32 0.54
C VAL A 64 9.93 -14.76 -0.40
N ARG A 65 8.84 -15.31 0.15
CA ARG A 65 7.65 -15.71 -0.62
C ARG A 65 7.00 -14.54 -1.35
N ARG A 66 6.95 -13.35 -0.73
CA ARG A 66 6.48 -12.10 -1.37
C ARG A 66 7.36 -11.68 -2.55
N MET A 67 8.68 -11.81 -2.42
CA MET A 67 9.62 -11.45 -3.48
C MET A 67 9.54 -12.40 -4.68
N VAL A 68 9.31 -13.70 -4.44
CA VAL A 68 9.09 -14.70 -5.49
C VAL A 68 7.78 -14.43 -6.23
N GLN A 69 6.68 -14.16 -5.52
CA GLN A 69 5.38 -13.86 -6.13
C GLN A 69 5.39 -12.59 -7.00
N ASN A 70 6.16 -11.57 -6.61
CA ASN A 70 6.32 -10.37 -7.42
C ASN A 70 7.20 -10.59 -8.67
N SER A 71 8.08 -11.60 -8.66
CA SER A 71 8.94 -11.93 -9.80
C SER A 71 8.16 -12.61 -10.94
N SER A 72 7.10 -13.34 -10.62
CA SER A 72 6.21 -13.99 -11.61
C SER A 72 5.37 -13.01 -12.44
N ARG A 73 5.36 -11.71 -12.09
CA ARG A 73 4.57 -10.67 -12.78
C ARG A 73 5.30 -9.95 -13.92
N CYS A 74 6.57 -10.28 -14.15
CA CYS A 74 7.37 -9.72 -15.26
C CYS A 74 7.79 -10.84 -16.21
N GLN A 75 6.85 -11.31 -17.03
CA GLN A 75 7.14 -12.04 -18.27
C GLN A 75 6.48 -11.25 -19.41
N PRO A 76 7.18 -10.98 -20.53
CA PRO A 76 6.55 -10.42 -21.71
C PRO A 76 5.63 -11.47 -22.34
N GLU A 77 4.54 -10.98 -22.92
CA GLU A 77 3.43 -11.75 -23.47
C GLU A 77 3.87 -12.60 -24.67
N THR A 78 3.61 -13.91 -24.64
CA THR A 78 3.35 -14.67 -25.86
C THR A 78 2.67 -16.01 -25.57
N SER A 79 1.70 -16.32 -26.42
CA SER A 79 1.04 -17.62 -26.65
C SER A 79 -0.14 -18.01 -25.75
N SER A 80 -1.24 -18.23 -26.48
CA SER A 80 -2.55 -18.79 -26.17
C SER A 80 -2.53 -20.18 -25.53
N ILE A 81 -3.34 -20.36 -24.48
CA ILE A 81 -4.23 -21.51 -24.17
C ILE A 81 -5.08 -21.08 -22.93
N PRO A 82 -6.41 -21.33 -22.89
CA PRO A 82 -7.25 -20.91 -21.78
C PRO A 82 -7.14 -21.89 -20.60
N PRO A 83 -6.88 -21.44 -19.36
CA PRO A 83 -7.04 -22.31 -18.20
C PRO A 83 -8.49 -22.28 -17.72
N THR A 84 -9.16 -23.42 -17.85
CA THR A 84 -10.42 -23.73 -17.18
C THR A 84 -10.19 -23.80 -15.67
N SER A 85 -10.31 -22.65 -15.00
CA SER A 85 -10.63 -22.56 -13.56
C SER A 85 -11.18 -21.16 -13.31
N ALA A 86 -12.50 -21.04 -13.10
CA ALA A 86 -13.24 -19.84 -12.67
C ALA A 86 -12.43 -18.53 -12.72
N ALA A 87 -12.15 -18.04 -13.94
CA ALA A 87 -11.32 -16.86 -14.11
C ALA A 87 -12.09 -15.65 -13.57
N LEU A 88 -11.51 -15.00 -12.56
CA LEU A 88 -12.02 -13.73 -12.05
C LEU A 88 -12.19 -12.74 -13.21
N PRO A 89 -13.22 -11.88 -13.20
CA PRO A 89 -13.42 -10.89 -14.25
C PRO A 89 -12.16 -10.02 -14.36
N ARG A 90 -11.44 -10.18 -15.47
CA ARG A 90 -10.29 -9.34 -15.81
C ARG A 90 -10.87 -8.03 -16.31
N PHE A 91 -10.83 -7.01 -15.45
CA PHE A 91 -11.28 -5.67 -15.82
C PHE A 91 -10.28 -5.02 -16.77
N ASP A 92 -10.78 -4.42 -17.84
CA ASP A 92 -9.95 -3.64 -18.75
C ASP A 92 -9.43 -2.37 -18.06
N SER A 93 -8.28 -1.89 -18.51
CA SER A 93 -7.66 -0.63 -18.09
C SER A 93 -8.61 0.56 -18.17
N PHE A 94 -9.45 0.62 -19.22
CA PHE A 94 -10.47 1.64 -19.39
C PHE A 94 -11.53 1.57 -18.28
N THR A 95 -12.08 0.37 -18.04
CA THR A 95 -13.05 0.12 -16.98
C THR A 95 -12.50 0.48 -15.60
N VAL A 96 -11.26 0.09 -15.30
CA VAL A 96 -10.56 0.45 -14.06
C VAL A 96 -10.44 1.97 -13.93
N GLY A 97 -10.07 2.66 -15.01
CA GLY A 97 -9.98 4.12 -15.05
C GLY A 97 -11.33 4.81 -14.80
N ALA A 98 -12.39 4.32 -15.42
CA ALA A 98 -13.75 4.84 -15.25
C ALA A 98 -14.23 4.68 -13.80
N ILE A 99 -14.05 3.49 -13.21
CA ILE A 99 -14.44 3.23 -11.81
C ILE A 99 -13.62 4.10 -10.86
N ARG A 100 -12.32 4.26 -11.11
CA ARG A 100 -11.46 5.16 -10.31
C ARG A 100 -11.98 6.60 -10.33
N ARG A 101 -12.34 7.12 -11.51
CA ARG A 101 -12.92 8.47 -11.64
C ARG A 101 -14.25 8.59 -10.91
N HIS A 102 -15.13 7.58 -11.01
CA HIS A 102 -16.41 7.55 -10.30
C HIS A 102 -16.23 7.64 -8.79
N ILE A 103 -15.31 6.86 -8.23
CA ILE A 103 -14.98 6.89 -6.79
C ILE A 103 -14.44 8.26 -6.38
N HIS A 104 -13.54 8.85 -7.17
CA HIS A 104 -13.02 10.20 -6.88
C HIS A 104 -14.09 11.28 -6.94
N ALA A 105 -15.03 11.21 -7.89
CA ALA A 105 -16.12 12.17 -7.98
C ALA A 105 -16.98 12.18 -6.70
N LYS A 106 -17.32 11.00 -6.19
CA LYS A 106 -18.05 10.86 -4.91
C LYS A 106 -17.25 11.38 -3.71
N PHE A 107 -15.95 11.09 -3.69
CA PHE A 107 -15.08 11.61 -2.65
C PHE A 107 -15.01 13.14 -2.66
N SER A 108 -14.90 13.76 -3.84
CA SER A 108 -14.93 15.23 -4.00
C SER A 108 -16.26 15.84 -3.57
N ALA A 109 -17.36 15.10 -3.70
CA ALA A 109 -18.68 15.50 -3.21
C ALA A 109 -18.89 15.28 -1.70
N ASN A 110 -17.88 14.77 -0.97
CA ASN A 110 -17.97 14.36 0.45
C ASN A 110 -19.06 13.30 0.71
N GLU A 111 -19.39 12.49 -0.29
CA GLU A 111 -20.37 11.41 -0.16
C GLU A 111 -19.71 10.14 0.37
N THR A 112 -20.33 9.53 1.38
CA THR A 112 -19.97 8.18 1.83
C THR A 112 -20.80 7.15 1.07
N PHE A 113 -20.17 6.10 0.56
CA PHE A 113 -20.86 5.01 -0.12
C PHE A 113 -20.49 3.65 0.48
N THR A 114 -21.40 2.69 0.36
CA THR A 114 -21.15 1.28 0.68
C THR A 114 -20.71 0.53 -0.58
N ILE A 115 -20.04 -0.61 -0.41
CA ILE A 115 -19.63 -1.45 -1.56
C ILE A 115 -20.84 -1.91 -2.37
N GLY A 116 -21.94 -2.28 -1.71
CA GLY A 116 -23.17 -2.69 -2.40
C GLY A 116 -23.83 -1.54 -3.18
N SER A 117 -23.86 -0.33 -2.62
CA SER A 117 -24.36 0.87 -3.32
C SER A 117 -23.50 1.18 -4.55
N LEU A 118 -22.18 1.11 -4.40
CA LEU A 118 -21.26 1.32 -5.51
C LEU A 118 -21.41 0.22 -6.57
N ALA A 119 -21.51 -1.05 -6.18
CA ALA A 119 -21.69 -2.17 -7.11
C ALA A 119 -22.98 -2.00 -7.92
N LYS A 120 -24.09 -1.61 -7.28
CA LYS A 120 -25.36 -1.33 -7.96
C LYS A 120 -25.24 -0.20 -8.98
N GLU A 121 -24.57 0.90 -8.62
CA GLU A 121 -24.34 2.02 -9.55
C GLU A 121 -23.47 1.61 -10.74
N LEU A 122 -22.38 0.90 -10.50
CA LEU A 122 -21.48 0.47 -11.57
C LEU A 122 -22.14 -0.51 -12.54
N LYS A 123 -23.04 -1.37 -12.04
CA LYS A 123 -23.93 -2.23 -12.84
C LYS A 123 -24.90 -1.40 -13.69
N THR A 124 -25.58 -0.44 -13.06
CA THR A 124 -26.49 0.49 -13.76
C THR A 124 -25.78 1.29 -14.86
N SER A 125 -24.55 1.71 -14.64
CA SER A 125 -23.72 2.44 -15.61
C SER A 125 -23.05 1.54 -16.66
N THR A 126 -23.40 0.24 -16.71
CA THR A 126 -22.84 -0.79 -17.61
C THR A 126 -21.31 -0.91 -17.58
N LEU A 127 -20.66 -0.38 -16.53
CA LEU A 127 -19.20 -0.45 -16.33
C LEU A 127 -18.76 -1.83 -15.85
N ILE A 128 -19.65 -2.57 -15.19
CA ILE A 128 -19.38 -3.90 -14.64
C ILE A 128 -20.51 -4.85 -15.06
N LEU A 129 -20.18 -6.12 -15.30
CA LEU A 129 -21.15 -7.16 -15.59
C LEU A 129 -22.11 -7.38 -14.40
N GLU A 130 -23.41 -7.50 -14.67
CA GLU A 130 -24.46 -7.69 -13.65
C GLU A 130 -24.19 -8.85 -12.67
N GLY A 131 -23.58 -9.94 -13.16
CA GLY A 131 -23.19 -11.10 -12.36
C GLY A 131 -21.97 -10.89 -11.46
N THR A 132 -21.35 -9.71 -11.48
CA THR A 132 -20.17 -9.42 -10.65
C THR A 132 -20.57 -9.32 -9.19
N SER A 133 -19.92 -10.15 -8.36
CA SER A 133 -20.12 -10.12 -6.91
C SER A 133 -19.53 -8.86 -6.28
N ASP A 134 -20.14 -8.39 -5.19
CA ASP A 134 -19.64 -7.28 -4.39
C ASP A 134 -18.20 -7.54 -3.88
N SER A 135 -17.86 -8.79 -3.61
CA SER A 135 -16.50 -9.19 -3.22
C SER A 135 -15.48 -8.95 -4.33
N SER A 136 -15.86 -9.17 -5.60
CA SER A 136 -15.03 -8.89 -6.76
C SER A 136 -14.83 -7.38 -6.94
N VAL A 137 -15.88 -6.59 -6.70
CA VAL A 137 -15.81 -5.12 -6.72
C VAL A 137 -14.90 -4.61 -5.60
N LEU A 138 -15.01 -5.15 -4.39
CA LEU A 138 -14.13 -4.81 -3.26
C LEU A 138 -12.67 -5.13 -3.58
N ARG A 139 -12.38 -6.30 -4.15
CA ARG A 139 -11.03 -6.68 -4.57
C ARG A 139 -10.50 -5.74 -5.66
N LEU A 140 -11.33 -5.36 -6.61
CA LEU A 140 -10.98 -4.40 -7.66
C LEU A 140 -10.58 -3.05 -7.04
N ILE A 141 -11.38 -2.55 -6.10
CA ILE A 141 -11.13 -1.30 -5.37
C ILE A 141 -9.82 -1.36 -4.60
N HIS A 142 -9.54 -2.46 -3.91
CA HIS A 142 -8.27 -2.68 -3.25
C HIS A 142 -7.09 -2.75 -4.22
N ASN A 143 -7.24 -3.43 -5.35
CA ASN A 143 -6.21 -3.49 -6.40
C ASN A 143 -5.92 -2.10 -7.00
N MET A 144 -6.92 -1.21 -7.01
CA MET A 144 -6.75 0.20 -7.41
C MET A 144 -6.01 1.06 -6.37
N GLY A 145 -5.77 0.55 -5.16
CA GLY A 145 -5.12 1.25 -4.05
C GLY A 145 -6.06 1.99 -3.12
N PHE A 146 -7.38 1.76 -3.22
CA PHE A 146 -8.34 2.34 -2.28
C PHE A 146 -8.44 1.48 -1.02
N HIS A 147 -8.53 2.15 0.13
CA HIS A 147 -8.63 1.52 1.44
C HIS A 147 -9.82 2.07 2.20
N TYR A 148 -10.51 1.19 2.93
CA TYR A 148 -11.51 1.62 3.89
C TYR A 148 -10.80 2.38 5.03
N LYS A 149 -11.32 3.55 5.37
CA LYS A 149 -10.89 4.30 6.54
C LYS A 149 -12.09 4.48 7.45
N THR A 150 -11.98 3.95 8.67
CA THR A 150 -12.94 4.22 9.72
C THR A 150 -12.93 5.72 9.99
N ILE A 151 -14.06 6.38 9.77
CA ILE A 151 -14.23 7.77 10.14
C ILE A 151 -14.42 7.80 11.66
N HIS A 152 -13.35 8.01 12.42
CA HIS A 152 -13.45 8.34 13.84
C HIS A 152 -13.97 9.76 13.99
N LYS A 153 -15.26 9.93 13.74
CA LYS A 153 -15.95 11.17 14.04
C LYS A 153 -16.13 11.19 15.57
N LYS A 154 -15.13 11.71 16.30
CA LYS A 154 -15.33 12.22 17.68
C LYS A 154 -16.24 13.44 17.59
N THR A 155 -17.48 13.18 17.24
CA THR A 155 -18.47 14.21 17.07
C THR A 155 -19.16 14.32 18.42
N TYR A 156 -18.69 15.25 19.25
CA TYR A 156 -19.65 16.08 19.94
C TYR A 156 -20.43 16.80 18.83
N VAL A 157 -21.49 16.15 18.31
CA VAL A 157 -22.34 16.70 17.26
C VAL A 157 -23.16 17.83 17.87
N ARG A 158 -22.53 18.97 18.12
CA ARG A 158 -23.26 20.21 17.87
C ARG A 158 -23.19 20.36 16.36
N LYS A 159 -24.35 20.38 15.69
CA LYS A 159 -24.43 21.00 14.37
C LYS A 159 -23.93 22.42 14.56
N GLU A 160 -22.65 22.67 14.27
CA GLU A 160 -22.09 24.01 14.41
C GLU A 160 -22.81 24.89 13.39
N THR A 161 -23.66 25.79 13.88
CA THR A 161 -24.21 26.87 13.05
C THR A 161 -23.07 27.79 12.64
N LEU A 162 -23.22 28.50 11.51
CA LEU A 162 -22.22 29.48 11.07
C LEU A 162 -21.89 30.48 12.18
N ASP A 163 -22.89 30.90 12.95
CA ASP A 163 -22.73 31.79 14.09
C ASP A 163 -21.82 31.18 15.17
N THR A 164 -21.99 29.90 15.50
CA THR A 164 -21.13 29.21 16.47
C THR A 164 -19.67 29.21 16.00
N VAL A 165 -19.45 28.98 14.70
CA VAL A 165 -18.10 29.02 14.10
C VAL A 165 -17.51 30.42 14.18
N CYS A 166 -18.27 31.44 13.80
CA CYS A 166 -17.84 32.84 13.86
C CYS A 166 -17.50 33.27 15.28
N HIS A 167 -18.34 32.94 16.27
CA HIS A 167 -18.07 33.24 17.68
C HIS A 167 -16.78 32.56 18.16
N ARG A 168 -16.57 31.29 17.83
CA ARG A 168 -15.33 30.58 18.19
C ARG A 168 -14.11 31.23 17.57
N ILE A 169 -14.16 31.57 16.27
CA ILE A 169 -13.04 32.23 15.58
C ILE A 169 -12.72 33.57 16.24
N SER A 170 -13.75 34.37 16.54
CA SER A 170 -13.59 35.67 17.21
C SER A 170 -13.00 35.53 18.60
N ALA A 171 -13.48 34.57 19.40
CA ALA A 171 -12.95 34.28 20.73
C ALA A 171 -11.47 33.85 20.67
N LEU A 172 -11.12 32.94 19.77
CA LEU A 172 -9.73 32.50 19.59
C LEU A 172 -8.80 33.63 19.15
N ARG A 173 -9.26 34.52 18.25
CA ARG A 173 -8.52 35.71 17.85
C ARG A 173 -8.33 36.69 19.02
N ALA A 174 -9.34 36.85 19.88
CA ALA A 174 -9.23 37.68 21.07
C ALA A 174 -8.21 37.10 22.07
N LEU A 175 -8.27 35.79 22.34
CA LEU A 175 -7.30 35.10 23.20
C LEU A 175 -5.88 35.25 22.67
N LYS A 176 -5.68 35.11 21.36
CA LYS A 176 -4.37 35.32 20.72
C LYS A 176 -3.83 36.74 20.97
N ARG A 177 -4.68 37.77 20.81
CA ARG A 177 -4.29 39.16 21.10
C ARG A 177 -3.90 39.35 22.57
N HIS A 178 -4.66 38.78 23.50
CA HIS A 178 -4.32 38.87 24.93
C HIS A 178 -2.97 38.22 25.26
N GLN A 179 -2.61 37.13 24.58
CA GLN A 179 -1.28 36.51 24.71
C GLN A 179 -0.18 37.41 24.15
N GLU A 180 -0.38 38.01 22.98
CA GLU A 180 0.58 38.95 22.36
C GLU A 180 0.79 40.21 23.22
N GLU A 181 -0.24 40.66 23.92
CA GLU A 181 -0.19 41.77 24.88
C GLU A 181 0.41 41.38 26.25
N GLY A 182 0.82 40.12 26.44
CA GLY A 182 1.40 39.63 27.69
C GLY A 182 0.40 39.46 28.84
N ARG A 183 -0.92 39.45 28.54
CA ARG A 183 -1.96 39.26 29.56
C ARG A 183 -2.10 37.78 29.91
N GLN A 184 -2.18 37.49 31.21
CA GLN A 184 -2.41 36.13 31.70
C GLN A 184 -3.86 35.70 31.45
N VAL A 185 -4.04 34.57 30.75
CA VAL A 185 -5.35 33.94 30.55
C VAL A 185 -5.50 32.81 31.57
N VAL A 186 -6.54 32.91 32.42
CA VAL A 186 -6.88 31.89 33.41
C VAL A 186 -8.18 31.21 32.98
N TYR A 187 -8.16 29.88 32.92
CA TYR A 187 -9.35 29.08 32.63
C TYR A 187 -9.93 28.60 33.95
N VAL A 188 -11.19 28.95 34.20
CA VAL A 188 -11.95 28.49 35.37
C VAL A 188 -13.08 27.65 34.82
N ASP A 189 -13.01 26.34 35.06
CA ASP A 189 -14.08 25.40 34.70
C ASP A 189 -14.53 24.70 35.98
N GLU A 190 -15.85 24.59 36.17
CA GLU A 190 -16.44 23.86 37.28
C GLU A 190 -16.67 22.43 36.80
N THR A 191 -15.93 21.48 37.37
CA THR A 191 -16.03 20.04 37.07
C THR A 191 -17.19 19.37 37.79
#